data_AF-A0A5B6ZRR9-F1
#
_entry.id   AF-A0A5B6ZRR9-F1
#
_cell.length_a   1.000
_cell.length_b   1.000
_cell.length_c   1.000
_cell.angle_alpha   90.00
_cell.angle_beta   90.00
_cell.angle_gamma   90.00
#
_symmetry.space_group_name_H-M   'P 1'
#
loop_
_entity.id
_entity.type
_entity.pdbx_description
1 polymer ?
#
loop_
_entity_poly.entity_id
_entity_poly.type
_entity_poly.pdbx_seq_one_letter_code
_entity_poly.pdbx_strand_id
1 'polypeptide(L)'
;MDSEKEETTLLRRRLSCTTCFDALWFCYSPVHQMQQYYRLGVLDNCSEKWNALVDCLNLKRKRSSEVEEILETREKAKPHIWSLRTPEEAASHWKELFGDLDEME
;
A
#
# COMPACT_ATOMS: atom_id res chain seq x y z
N MET A 1 18.67 -25.69 -7.42
CA MET A 1 17.54 -24.75 -7.32
C MET A 1 17.43 -24.26 -5.87
N ASP A 2 18.47 -23.57 -5.40
CA ASP A 2 18.52 -22.95 -4.05
C ASP A 2 18.99 -21.49 -4.16
N SER A 3 19.83 -21.19 -5.16
CA SER A 3 20.35 -19.86 -5.45
C SER A 3 19.28 -18.79 -5.74
N GLU A 4 18.16 -19.14 -6.38
CA GLU A 4 17.08 -18.17 -6.69
C GLU A 4 16.26 -17.78 -5.45
N LYS A 5 16.18 -18.69 -4.46
CA LYS A 5 15.48 -18.43 -3.19
C LYS A 5 16.34 -17.57 -2.26
N GLU A 6 17.66 -17.68 -2.38
CA GLU A 6 18.60 -16.87 -1.61
C GLU A 6 18.77 -15.47 -2.21
N GLU A 7 18.83 -15.30 -3.54
CA GLU A 7 18.87 -13.97 -4.18
C GLU A 7 17.58 -13.15 -3.96
N THR A 8 16.41 -13.79 -3.90
CA THR A 8 15.15 -13.12 -3.55
C THR A 8 15.11 -12.68 -2.09
N THR A 9 15.81 -13.39 -1.19
CA THR A 9 16.00 -12.95 0.20
C THR A 9 17.11 -11.91 0.38
N LEU A 10 18.14 -11.91 -0.48
CA LEU A 10 19.30 -10.99 -0.45
C LEU A 10 19.07 -9.67 -1.22
N LEU A 11 18.08 -9.62 -2.12
CA LEU A 11 17.35 -8.39 -2.48
C LEU A 11 16.59 -7.80 -1.29
N ARG A 12 16.85 -8.29 -0.06
CA ARG A 12 16.67 -7.67 1.26
C ARG A 12 16.40 -6.19 1.20
N ARG A 13 15.14 -5.89 0.89
CA ARG A 13 14.38 -4.67 1.07
C ARG A 13 15.22 -3.42 1.33
N ARG A 14 16.07 -3.04 0.36
CA ARG A 14 16.80 -1.77 0.46
C ARG A 14 15.76 -0.65 0.42
N LEU A 15 15.55 -0.01 1.57
CA LEU A 15 14.67 1.15 1.67
C LEU A 15 15.20 2.28 0.77
N SER A 16 14.51 2.52 -0.35
CA SER A 16 14.79 3.65 -1.22
C SER A 16 13.79 4.77 -0.98
N CYS A 17 14.23 5.82 -0.29
CA CYS A 17 13.41 7.01 -0.04
C CYS A 17 13.27 7.93 -1.26
N THR A 18 13.92 7.62 -2.39
CA THR A 18 13.79 8.39 -3.63
C THR A 18 12.35 8.35 -4.14
N THR A 19 11.66 7.22 -3.98
CA THR A 19 10.25 7.07 -4.38
C THR A 19 9.32 7.96 -3.56
N CYS A 20 9.54 8.09 -2.25
CA CYS A 20 8.79 8.99 -1.38
C CYS A 20 9.05 10.46 -1.75
N PHE A 21 10.30 10.80 -2.10
CA PHE A 21 10.67 12.14 -2.56
C PHE A 21 10.01 12.49 -3.89
N ASP A 22 10.03 11.57 -4.86
CA ASP A 22 9.44 11.79 -6.18
C ASP A 22 7.91 11.96 -6.08
N ALA A 23 7.27 11.17 -5.22
CA ALA A 23 5.83 11.31 -4.93
C ALA A 23 5.48 12.67 -4.28
N LEU A 24 6.33 13.16 -3.37
CA LEU A 24 6.17 14.48 -2.78
C LEU A 24 6.33 15.59 -3.82
N TRP A 25 7.36 15.49 -4.66
CA TRP A 25 7.60 16.45 -5.73
C TRP A 25 6.41 16.50 -6.71
N PHE A 26 5.90 15.33 -7.09
CA PHE A 26 4.72 15.22 -7.95
C PHE A 26 3.47 15.84 -7.32
N CYS A 27 3.30 15.74 -5.99
CA CYS A 27 2.18 16.37 -5.30
C CYS A 27 2.17 17.90 -5.46
N TYR A 28 3.33 18.54 -5.46
CA TYR A 28 3.46 19.97 -5.73
C TYR A 28 3.40 20.34 -7.22
N SER A 29 3.33 19.35 -8.12
CA SER A 29 3.26 19.64 -9.55
C SER A 29 1.93 20.34 -9.91
N PRO A 30 1.96 21.35 -10.82
CA PRO A 30 0.73 22.06 -11.22
C PRO A 30 -0.34 21.14 -11.80
N VAL A 31 0.06 20.09 -12.52
CA VAL A 31 -0.87 19.13 -13.11
C VAL A 31 -1.62 18.37 -12.03
N HIS A 32 -0.93 17.88 -11.00
CA HIS A 32 -1.57 17.14 -9.91
C HIS A 32 -2.55 18.03 -9.14
N GLN A 33 -2.11 19.24 -8.75
CA GLN A 33 -2.92 20.17 -7.98
C GLN A 33 -4.20 20.60 -8.73
N MET A 34 -4.09 20.88 -10.03
CA MET A 34 -5.26 21.21 -10.86
C MET A 34 -6.20 20.01 -11.04
N GLN A 35 -5.68 18.79 -11.17
CA GLN A 35 -6.49 17.58 -11.25
C GLN A 35 -7.24 17.27 -9.96
N GLN A 36 -6.63 17.52 -8.79
CA GLN A 36 -7.30 17.35 -7.50
C GLN A 36 -8.35 18.42 -7.30
N TYR A 37 -8.05 19.68 -7.63
CA TYR A 37 -9.01 20.77 -7.55
C TYR A 37 -10.22 20.52 -8.46
N TYR A 38 -10.02 20.03 -9.69
CA TYR A 38 -11.12 19.68 -10.58
C TYR A 38 -12.02 18.56 -10.03
N ARG A 39 -11.43 17.55 -9.36
CA ARG A 39 -12.18 16.38 -8.86
C ARG A 39 -12.83 16.60 -7.50
N LEU A 40 -12.13 17.23 -6.58
CA LEU A 40 -12.50 17.35 -5.16
C LEU A 40 -12.80 18.78 -4.73
N GLY A 41 -12.49 19.79 -5.56
CA GLY A 41 -12.68 21.21 -5.23
C GLY A 41 -11.67 21.79 -4.24
N VAL A 42 -10.63 21.02 -3.89
CA VAL A 42 -9.62 21.41 -2.90
C VAL A 42 -8.21 21.20 -3.43
N LEU A 43 -7.28 22.05 -2.99
CA LEU A 43 -5.85 21.86 -3.24
C LEU A 43 -5.27 20.90 -2.20
N ASP A 44 -4.41 19.99 -2.64
CA ASP A 44 -3.75 19.03 -1.75
C ASP A 44 -2.62 19.72 -0.98
N ASN A 45 -2.55 19.50 0.33
CA ASN A 45 -1.52 20.04 1.20
C ASN A 45 -0.24 19.19 1.26
N CYS A 46 -0.21 18.04 0.56
CA CYS A 46 0.94 17.15 0.45
C CYS A 46 1.51 16.63 1.78
N SER A 47 0.80 16.80 2.89
CA SER A 47 1.28 16.45 4.24
C SER A 47 1.52 14.95 4.40
N GLU A 48 0.67 14.11 3.81
CA GLU A 48 0.84 12.66 3.81
C GLU A 48 2.12 12.22 3.09
N LYS A 49 2.44 12.85 1.95
CA LYS A 49 3.66 12.55 1.19
C LYS A 49 4.91 13.01 1.95
N TRP A 50 4.81 14.13 2.66
CA TRP A 50 5.86 14.63 3.54
C TRP A 50 6.12 13.67 4.71
N ASN A 51 5.05 13.22 5.38
CA ASN A 51 5.15 12.23 6.46
C ASN A 51 5.79 10.93 5.97
N ALA A 52 5.40 10.43 4.79
CA ALA A 52 6.00 9.24 4.20
C ALA A 52 7.51 9.40 3.92
N LEU A 53 7.95 10.58 3.47
CA LEU A 53 9.36 10.87 3.26
C LEU A 53 10.14 10.91 4.59
N VAL A 54 9.62 11.61 5.60
CA VAL A 54 10.22 11.68 6.94
C VAL A 54 10.30 10.30 7.59
N ASP A 55 9.24 9.51 7.47
CA ASP A 55 9.21 8.13 7.96
C ASP A 55 10.28 7.27 7.27
N CYS A 56 10.44 7.38 5.95
CA CYS A 56 11.47 6.65 5.23
C CYS A 56 12.88 7.05 5.70
N LEU A 57 13.14 8.35 5.87
CA LEU A 57 14.44 8.85 6.36
C LEU A 57 14.72 8.38 7.79
N ASN A 58 13.70 8.37 8.65
CA ASN A 58 13.80 7.86 10.01
C ASN A 58 14.11 6.36 10.04
N LEU A 59 13.46 5.56 9.17
CA LEU A 59 13.74 4.13 9.04
C LEU A 59 15.15 3.87 8.49
N LYS A 60 15.60 4.65 7.51
CA LYS A 60 16.95 4.53 6.93
C LYS A 60 18.07 4.77 7.95
N ARG A 61 17.79 5.53 9.02
CA ARG A 61 18.74 5.77 10.12
C ARG A 61 18.86 4.58 11.09
N LYS A 62 17.87 3.69 11.15
CA LYS A 62 17.85 2.55 12.08
C LYS A 62 18.73 1.39 11.57
N ARG A 63 19.03 0.45 12.48
CA ARG A 63 19.75 -0.79 12.11
C ARG A 63 18.90 -1.62 11.15
N SER A 64 19.56 -2.28 10.20
CA SER A 64 18.88 -3.09 9.17
C SER A 64 17.99 -4.19 9.76
N SER A 65 18.38 -4.81 10.87
CA SER A 65 17.59 -5.83 11.57
C SER A 65 16.28 -5.28 12.14
N GLU A 66 16.32 -4.09 12.76
CA GLU A 66 15.12 -3.43 13.30
C GLU A 66 14.20 -2.96 12.18
N VAL A 67 14.77 -2.49 11.07
CA VAL A 67 14.02 -2.06 9.90
C VAL A 67 13.23 -3.23 9.30
N GLU A 68 13.84 -4.41 9.17
CA GLU A 68 13.22 -5.61 8.63
C GLU A 68 12.01 -6.03 9.47
N GLU A 69 12.16 -6.08 10.79
CA GLU A 69 11.08 -6.36 11.73
C GLU A 69 9.93 -5.33 11.64
N ILE A 70 10.25 -4.03 11.57
CA ILE A 70 9.25 -2.97 11.41
C ILE A 70 8.49 -3.11 10.07
N LEU A 71 9.17 -3.53 9.00
CA LEU A 71 8.52 -3.71 7.71
C LEU A 71 7.63 -4.96 7.68
N GLU A 72 8.08 -6.06 8.27
CA GLU A 72 7.28 -7.28 8.37
C GLU A 72 6.02 -7.08 9.22
N THR A 73 6.14 -6.41 10.37
CA THR A 73 4.99 -6.11 11.23
C THR A 73 3.97 -5.22 10.50
N ARG A 74 4.43 -4.23 9.74
CA ARG A 74 3.59 -3.39 8.89
C ARG A 74 2.90 -4.16 7.77
N GLU A 75 3.54 -5.18 7.19
CA GLU A 75 2.90 -6.03 6.18
C GLU A 75 1.84 -6.93 6.76
N LYS A 76 2.13 -7.58 7.90
CA LYS A 76 1.18 -8.45 8.61
C LYS A 76 -0.03 -7.67 9.12
N ALA A 77 0.12 -6.39 9.43
CA ALA A 77 -0.97 -5.52 9.87
C ALA A 77 -1.88 -5.05 8.72
N LYS A 78 -1.44 -5.11 7.45
CA LYS A 78 -2.30 -4.71 6.33
C LYS A 78 -3.36 -5.78 6.11
N PRO A 79 -4.66 -5.42 6.03
CA PRO A 79 -5.68 -6.40 5.69
C PRO A 79 -5.40 -6.97 4.30
N HIS A 80 -5.38 -8.29 4.19
CA HIS A 80 -5.26 -8.97 2.91
C HIS A 80 -6.64 -9.02 2.23
N ILE A 81 -6.68 -9.09 0.90
CA ILE A 81 -7.95 -9.21 0.15
C ILE A 81 -8.75 -10.42 0.66
N TRP A 82 -8.05 -11.51 0.99
CA TRP A 82 -8.63 -12.73 1.55
C TRP A 82 -9.13 -12.62 2.99
N SER A 83 -8.80 -11.54 3.70
CA SER A 83 -9.32 -11.25 5.04
C SER A 83 -10.46 -10.24 5.03
N LEU A 84 -10.92 -9.76 3.87
CA LEU A 84 -12.01 -8.78 3.79
C LEU A 84 -13.37 -9.38 4.18
N ARG A 85 -13.58 -10.67 3.94
CA ARG A 85 -14.78 -11.43 4.32
C ARG A 85 -14.42 -12.87 4.63
N THR A 86 -15.13 -13.47 5.58
CA THR A 86 -15.07 -14.92 5.78
C THR A 86 -15.77 -15.64 4.61
N PRO A 87 -15.46 -16.92 4.35
CA PRO A 87 -16.15 -17.69 3.31
C PRO A 87 -17.68 -17.70 3.48
N GLU A 88 -18.16 -17.72 4.73
CA GLU A 88 -19.59 -17.74 5.08
C GLU A 88 -20.26 -16.39 4.79
N GLU A 89 -19.61 -15.27 5.17
CA GLU A 89 -20.06 -13.92 4.83
C GLU A 89 -20.04 -13.67 3.32
N ALA A 90 -19.01 -14.18 2.63
CA ALA A 90 -18.89 -14.07 1.19
C ALA A 90 -20.01 -14.84 0.47
N ALA A 91 -20.31 -16.07 0.91
CA ALA A 91 -21.40 -16.88 0.37
C ALA A 91 -22.78 -16.24 0.62
N SER A 92 -23.00 -15.70 1.82
CA SER A 92 -24.25 -15.02 2.17
C SER A 92 -24.45 -13.75 1.33
N HIS A 93 -23.41 -12.94 1.17
CA HIS A 93 -23.46 -11.74 0.33
C HIS A 93 -23.58 -12.06 -1.16
N TRP A 94 -22.99 -13.16 -1.63
CA TRP A 94 -23.19 -13.62 -3.00
C TRP A 94 -24.65 -13.98 -3.23
N LYS A 95 -25.24 -14.76 -2.33
CA LYS A 95 -26.64 -15.16 -2.40
C LYS A 95 -27.59 -13.96 -2.34
N GLU A 96 -27.28 -12.94 -1.55
CA GLU A 96 -28.06 -11.69 -1.50
C GLU A 96 -28.04 -10.92 -2.83
N LEU A 97 -26.90 -10.85 -3.50
CA LEU A 97 -26.75 -10.08 -4.75
C LEU A 97 -27.15 -10.84 -6.02
N PHE A 98 -26.95 -12.15 -6.02
CA PHE A 98 -26.99 -12.98 -7.23
C PHE A 98 -27.86 -14.24 -7.07
N GLY A 99 -28.55 -14.41 -5.96
CA GLY A 99 -29.41 -15.58 -5.73
C GLY A 99 -30.49 -15.75 -6.80
N ASP A 100 -30.98 -14.66 -7.37
CA ASP A 100 -31.97 -14.67 -8.46
C ASP A 100 -31.44 -15.33 -9.75
N LEU A 101 -30.11 -15.37 -9.96
CA LEU A 101 -29.49 -16.01 -11.12
C LEU A 101 -29.45 -17.53 -11.00
N ASP A 102 -29.45 -18.07 -9.77
CA ASP A 102 -29.47 -19.51 -9.51
C ASP A 102 -30.88 -20.11 -9.70
N GLU A 103 -31.94 -19.29 -9.73
CA GLU A 103 -33.34 -19.73 -9.94
C GLU A 103 -33.75 -19.84 -11.42
N MET A 104 -32.93 -19.32 -12.35
CA MET A 104 -33.21 -19.34 -13.79
C MET A 104 -32.70 -20.60 -14.52
N GLU A 105 -32.19 -21.60 -13.79
CA GLU A 105 -31.76 -22.91 -14.33
C GLU A 105 -32.80 -24.01 -14.05
#